data_AF-A0A949Z3J6-F1
#
_entry.id   AF-A0A949Z3J6-F1
#
_cell.length_a   1.000
_cell.length_b   1.000
_cell.length_c   1.000
_cell.angle_alpha   90.00
_cell.angle_beta   90.00
_cell.angle_gamma   90.00
#
_symmetry.space_group_name_H-M   'P 1'
#
loop_
_entity.id
_entity.type
_entity.pdbx_description
1 polymer ?
#
loop_
_entity_poly.entity_id
_entity_poly.type
_entity_poly.pdbx_seq_one_letter_code
_entity_poly.pdbx_strand_id
1 'polypeptide(L)'
;MRTKDHPQVATNSELAKIWQLSIRSKIILVLLLTGLACLAAGAVIGYLVGEAALTQSVEGRLTILRELKRRRVEAYVNNELRFTTAVATSAEAIEATRAFIAAFREMRAEVQADSAAMKADAVALEAWYNNDLIPRLDKIAGSHTPVEGLMPADPVARRLQADYIARNPNPVGEK
;
A
#
# COMPACT_ATOMS: atom_id res chain seq x y z
N MET A 1 23.01 17.35 -63.00
CA MET A 1 24.06 18.38 -62.82
C MET A 1 24.10 18.76 -61.35
N ARG A 2 25.08 18.25 -60.61
CA ARG A 2 25.12 18.24 -59.14
C ARG A 2 26.54 18.54 -58.69
N THR A 3 26.80 19.77 -58.24
CA THR A 3 28.07 20.16 -57.62
C THR A 3 27.74 21.20 -56.55
N LYS A 4 27.56 20.76 -55.30
CA LYS A 4 28.57 20.84 -54.24
C LYS A 4 28.79 22.27 -53.75
N ASP A 5 27.89 22.72 -52.89
CA ASP A 5 28.20 23.73 -51.87
C ASP A 5 29.21 23.13 -50.91
N HIS A 6 30.43 23.67 -50.92
CA HIS A 6 31.44 23.44 -49.89
C HIS A 6 31.60 24.71 -49.06
N PRO A 7 31.48 24.64 -47.72
CA PRO A 7 31.55 25.80 -46.84
C PRO A 7 32.96 26.38 -46.77
N GLN A 8 33.01 27.71 -46.74
CA GLN A 8 34.18 28.58 -46.62
C GLN A 8 35.12 28.15 -45.47
N VAL A 9 36.28 27.64 -45.84
CA VAL A 9 37.41 27.41 -44.93
C VAL A 9 38.06 28.77 -44.68
N ALA A 10 38.08 29.22 -43.42
CA ALA A 10 38.74 30.45 -43.00
C ALA A 10 40.16 30.51 -43.60
N THR A 11 40.35 31.45 -44.51
CA THR A 11 41.57 31.65 -45.29
C THR A 11 42.73 32.00 -44.36
N ASN A 12 43.87 31.33 -44.56
CA ASN A 12 45.14 31.48 -43.81
C ASN A 12 45.64 32.94 -43.64
N SER A 13 45.09 33.91 -44.38
CA SER A 13 45.36 35.36 -44.26
C SER A 13 44.83 35.99 -42.96
N GLU A 14 43.73 35.50 -42.40
CA GLU A 14 43.18 35.95 -41.12
C GLU A 14 44.09 35.50 -39.96
N LEU A 15 44.62 34.27 -40.05
CA LEU A 15 45.57 33.71 -39.09
C LEU A 15 46.92 34.46 -39.09
N ALA A 16 47.34 34.97 -40.25
CA ALA A 16 48.58 35.74 -40.38
C ALA A 16 48.49 37.15 -39.76
N LYS A 17 47.31 37.79 -39.77
CA LYS A 17 47.09 39.11 -39.15
C LYS A 17 47.30 39.10 -37.63
N ILE A 18 46.99 37.99 -36.98
CA ILE A 18 47.20 37.80 -35.52
C ILE A 18 48.70 37.90 -35.16
N TRP A 19 49.58 37.60 -36.12
CA TRP A 19 51.03 37.66 -35.92
C TRP A 19 51.64 39.05 -36.11
N GLN A 20 50.92 40.02 -36.69
CA GLN A 20 51.38 41.41 -36.90
C GLN A 20 50.97 42.39 -35.78
N LEU A 21 50.33 41.89 -34.72
CA LEU A 21 49.93 42.70 -33.56
C LEU A 21 51.13 43.04 -32.65
N SER A 22 51.11 44.25 -32.06
CA SER A 22 52.06 44.72 -31.04
C SER A 22 52.27 43.67 -29.94
N ILE A 23 53.51 43.54 -29.44
CA ILE A 23 53.91 42.57 -28.40
C ILE A 23 52.97 42.58 -27.18
N ARG A 24 52.47 43.76 -26.79
CA ARG A 24 51.47 43.91 -25.72
C ARG A 24 50.18 43.15 -26.02
N SER A 25 49.67 43.23 -27.24
CA SER A 25 48.40 42.62 -27.64
C SER A 25 48.50 41.09 -27.73
N LYS A 26 49.67 40.54 -28.09
CA LYS A 26 49.91 39.09 -28.08
C LYS A 26 49.88 38.51 -26.66
N ILE A 27 50.50 39.18 -25.70
CA ILE A 27 50.49 38.75 -24.29
C ILE A 27 49.06 38.74 -23.74
N ILE A 28 48.27 39.78 -24.03
CA ILE A 28 46.86 39.87 -23.61
C ILE A 28 46.03 38.76 -24.26
N LEU A 29 46.25 38.44 -25.53
CA LEU A 29 45.52 37.39 -26.24
C LEU A 29 45.77 36.00 -25.63
N VAL A 30 47.03 35.67 -25.33
CA VAL A 30 47.41 34.39 -24.70
C VAL A 30 46.76 34.27 -23.31
N LEU A 31 46.83 35.31 -22.49
CA LEU A 31 46.18 35.36 -21.17
C LEU A 31 44.67 35.14 -21.25
N LEU A 32 44.02 35.78 -22.23
CA LEU A 32 42.58 35.65 -22.43
C LEU A 32 42.20 34.22 -22.83
N LEU A 33 42.94 33.61 -23.77
CA LEU A 33 42.70 32.23 -24.20
C LEU A 33 42.93 31.23 -23.07
N THR A 34 43.97 31.41 -22.26
CA THR A 34 44.21 30.55 -21.10
C THR A 34 43.10 30.67 -20.06
N GLY A 35 42.64 31.89 -19.77
CA GLY A 35 41.50 32.11 -18.87
C GLY A 35 40.21 31.46 -19.40
N LEU A 36 39.94 31.59 -20.70
CA LEU A 36 38.79 30.96 -21.34
C LEU A 36 38.87 29.43 -21.28
N ALA A 37 40.06 28.86 -21.50
CA ALA A 37 40.28 27.42 -21.42
C ALA A 37 40.08 26.88 -20.00
N CYS A 38 40.56 27.59 -18.97
CA CYS A 38 40.28 27.25 -17.57
C CYS A 38 38.79 27.29 -17.24
N LEU A 39 38.07 28.33 -17.69
CA LEU A 39 36.62 28.42 -17.51
C LEU A 39 35.88 27.29 -18.22
N ALA A 40 36.26 26.96 -19.45
CA ALA A 40 35.65 25.87 -20.22
C ALA A 40 35.88 24.52 -19.53
N ALA A 41 37.10 24.24 -19.06
CA ALA A 41 37.40 23.03 -18.32
C ALA A 41 36.59 22.92 -17.02
N GLY A 42 36.48 24.02 -16.27
CA GLY A 42 35.66 24.08 -15.06
C GLY A 42 34.17 23.85 -15.34
N ALA A 43 33.64 24.42 -16.43
CA ALA A 43 32.26 24.24 -16.84
C ALA A 43 31.95 22.77 -17.22
N VAL A 44 32.85 22.12 -17.95
CA VAL A 44 32.69 20.70 -18.34
C VAL A 44 32.72 19.79 -17.12
N ILE A 45 33.68 19.98 -16.21
CA ILE A 45 33.77 19.18 -14.98
C ILE A 45 32.55 19.43 -14.08
N GLY A 46 32.13 20.69 -13.92
CA GLY A 46 30.96 21.06 -13.14
C GLY A 46 29.67 20.45 -13.69
N TYR A 47 29.51 20.41 -15.01
CA TYR A 47 28.36 19.78 -15.67
C TYR A 47 28.32 18.27 -15.42
N LEU A 48 29.45 17.57 -15.63
CA LEU A 48 29.54 16.12 -15.45
C LEU A 48 29.32 15.68 -13.99
N VAL A 49 29.84 16.44 -13.04
CA VAL A 49 29.71 16.14 -11.60
C VAL A 49 28.32 16.51 -11.06
N GLY A 50 27.75 17.61 -11.55
CA GLY A 50 26.44 18.11 -11.10
C GLY A 50 25.29 17.15 -11.42
N GLU A 51 25.26 16.59 -12.63
CA GLU A 51 24.21 15.65 -13.07
C GLU A 51 24.25 14.34 -12.28
N ALA A 52 25.45 13.78 -12.08
CA ALA A 52 25.66 12.57 -11.31
C ALA A 52 25.24 12.76 -9.83
N ALA A 53 25.64 13.87 -9.21
CA ALA A 53 25.28 14.19 -7.83
C ALA A 53 23.76 14.37 -7.63
N LEU A 54 23.08 14.99 -8.61
CA LEU A 54 21.63 15.19 -8.55
C LEU A 54 20.89 13.85 -8.65
N THR A 55 21.29 13.00 -9.60
CA THR A 55 20.67 11.70 -9.85
C THR A 55 20.84 10.77 -8.64
N GLN A 56 22.05 10.66 -8.12
CA GLN A 56 22.37 9.84 -6.96
C GLN A 56 21.63 10.32 -5.69
N SER A 57 21.43 11.65 -5.55
CA SER A 57 20.65 12.20 -4.43
C SER A 57 19.16 11.87 -4.53
N VAL A 58 18.58 11.80 -5.73
CA VAL A 58 17.16 11.50 -5.95
C VAL A 58 16.89 10.01 -5.72
N GLU A 59 17.75 9.12 -6.22
CA GLU A 59 17.62 7.67 -6.01
C GLU A 59 17.78 7.28 -4.54
N GLY A 60 18.77 7.87 -3.86
CA GLY A 60 18.96 7.68 -2.42
C GLY A 60 17.75 8.15 -1.61
N ARG A 61 17.18 9.31 -1.95
CA ARG A 61 15.98 9.85 -1.29
C ARG A 61 14.75 8.95 -1.48
N LEU A 62 14.52 8.44 -2.69
CA LEU A 62 13.40 7.53 -2.94
C LEU A 62 13.53 6.20 -2.20
N THR A 63 14.75 5.68 -2.07
CA THR A 63 15.05 4.46 -1.31
C THR A 63 14.78 4.67 0.18
N ILE A 64 15.28 5.78 0.74
CA ILE A 64 15.03 6.15 2.13
C ILE A 64 13.52 6.33 2.38
N LEU A 65 12.80 7.00 1.48
CA LEU A 65 11.35 7.19 1.61
C LEU A 65 10.58 5.87 1.53
N ARG A 66 10.98 4.96 0.64
CA ARG A 66 10.38 3.62 0.55
C ARG A 66 10.59 2.82 1.83
N GLU A 67 11.81 2.82 2.36
CA GLU A 67 12.14 2.13 3.60
C GLU A 67 11.42 2.73 4.81
N LEU A 68 11.33 4.06 4.90
CA LEU A 68 10.56 4.74 5.95
C LEU A 68 9.06 4.42 5.87
N LYS A 69 8.49 4.43 4.67
CA LYS A 69 7.08 4.05 4.47
C LYS A 69 6.83 2.60 4.87
N ARG A 70 7.71 1.69 4.44
CA ARG A 70 7.65 0.28 4.83
C ARG A 70 7.65 0.12 6.34
N ARG A 71 8.64 0.69 7.02
CA ARG A 71 8.75 0.64 8.49
C ARG A 71 7.54 1.23 9.19
N ARG A 72 6.96 2.30 8.65
CA ARG A 72 5.74 2.91 9.21
C ARG A 72 4.55 1.97 9.11
N VAL A 73 4.36 1.31 7.97
CA VAL A 73 3.27 0.33 7.80
C VAL A 73 3.48 -0.86 8.73
N GLU A 74 4.69 -1.42 8.78
CA GLU A 74 5.02 -2.52 9.68
C GLU A 74 4.80 -2.15 11.16
N ALA A 75 5.26 -0.97 11.58
CA ALA A 75 5.07 -0.49 12.94
C ALA A 75 3.58 -0.28 13.28
N TYR A 76 2.80 0.28 12.35
CA TYR A 76 1.36 0.46 12.53
C TYR A 76 0.66 -0.89 12.73
N VAL A 77 0.86 -1.84 11.81
CA VAL A 77 0.23 -3.17 11.89
C VAL A 77 0.66 -3.89 13.18
N ASN A 78 1.94 -3.85 13.52
CA ASN A 78 2.44 -4.45 14.75
C ASN A 78 1.86 -3.79 16.01
N ASN A 79 1.63 -2.48 15.99
CA ASN A 79 1.01 -1.78 17.11
C ASN A 79 -0.44 -2.23 17.31
N GLU A 80 -1.21 -2.30 16.22
CA GLU A 80 -2.60 -2.80 16.27
C GLU A 80 -2.63 -4.24 16.78
N LEU A 81 -1.77 -5.12 16.27
CA LEU A 81 -1.68 -6.50 16.74
C LEU A 81 -1.30 -6.61 18.22
N ARG A 82 -0.39 -5.76 18.70
CA ARG A 82 -0.03 -5.71 20.12
C ARG A 82 -1.19 -5.23 20.98
N PHE A 83 -1.93 -4.23 20.53
CA PHE A 83 -3.11 -3.75 21.23
C PHE A 83 -4.20 -4.83 21.30
N THR A 84 -4.54 -5.46 20.18
CA THR A 84 -5.53 -6.53 20.15
C THR A 84 -5.11 -7.70 21.03
N THR A 85 -3.83 -8.07 21.01
CA THR A 85 -3.31 -9.13 21.88
C THR A 85 -3.41 -8.72 23.34
N ALA A 86 -2.99 -7.52 23.70
CA ALA A 86 -3.04 -7.03 25.08
C ALA A 86 -4.46 -7.01 25.63
N VAL A 87 -5.43 -6.54 24.83
CA VAL A 87 -6.85 -6.55 25.19
C VAL A 87 -7.37 -7.98 25.32
N ALA A 88 -7.06 -8.88 24.38
CA ALA A 88 -7.50 -10.27 24.42
C ALA A 88 -6.90 -11.05 25.61
N THR A 89 -5.71 -10.68 26.06
CA THR A 89 -5.05 -11.30 27.22
C THR A 89 -5.32 -10.57 28.53
N SER A 90 -6.15 -9.52 28.53
CA SER A 90 -6.53 -8.81 29.75
C SER A 90 -7.30 -9.72 30.71
N ALA A 91 -7.20 -9.45 32.02
CA ALA A 91 -7.90 -10.25 33.02
C ALA A 91 -9.43 -10.18 32.81
N GLU A 92 -9.93 -9.02 32.39
CA GLU A 92 -11.33 -8.78 32.08
C GLU A 92 -11.79 -9.62 30.88
N ALA A 93 -11.01 -9.68 29.80
CA ALA A 93 -11.34 -10.50 28.64
C ALA A 93 -11.31 -12.00 28.97
N ILE A 94 -10.34 -12.44 29.78
CA ILE A 94 -10.25 -13.83 30.25
C ILE A 94 -11.46 -14.18 31.10
N GLU A 95 -11.83 -13.33 32.05
CA GLU A 95 -12.97 -13.58 32.94
C GLU A 95 -14.30 -13.52 32.19
N ALA A 96 -14.48 -12.54 31.30
CA ALA A 96 -15.66 -12.46 30.44
C ALA A 96 -15.80 -13.70 29.55
N THR A 97 -14.69 -14.19 28.99
CA THR A 97 -14.69 -15.43 28.18
C THR A 97 -15.07 -16.65 29.03
N ARG A 98 -14.53 -16.74 30.26
CA ARG A 98 -14.88 -17.82 31.19
C ARG A 98 -16.36 -17.77 31.57
N ALA A 99 -16.88 -16.61 31.92
CA ALA A 99 -18.29 -16.39 32.25
C ALA A 99 -19.20 -16.71 31.06
N PHE A 100 -18.82 -16.28 29.84
CA PHE A 100 -19.55 -16.61 28.62
C PHE A 100 -19.61 -18.11 28.37
N ILE A 101 -18.50 -18.83 28.50
CA ILE A 101 -18.47 -20.29 28.35
C ILE A 101 -19.35 -20.98 29.41
N ALA A 102 -19.34 -20.49 30.64
CA ALA A 102 -20.19 -21.02 31.71
C ALA A 102 -21.68 -20.82 31.39
N ALA A 103 -22.08 -19.59 31.04
CA ALA A 103 -23.46 -19.26 30.66
C ALA A 103 -23.93 -20.05 29.43
N PHE A 104 -23.07 -20.21 28.42
CA PHE A 104 -23.37 -21.02 27.23
C PHE A 104 -23.67 -22.48 27.60
N ARG A 105 -22.95 -23.04 28.58
CA ARG A 105 -23.20 -24.42 29.06
C ARG A 105 -24.49 -24.52 29.86
N GLU A 106 -24.81 -23.52 30.68
CA GLU A 106 -26.04 -23.48 31.48
C GLU A 106 -27.29 -23.40 30.59
N MET A 107 -27.25 -22.54 29.57
CA MET A 107 -28.32 -22.37 28.59
C MET A 107 -28.70 -23.66 27.85
N ARG A 108 -27.79 -24.65 27.76
CA ARG A 108 -28.07 -25.94 27.12
C ARG A 108 -29.21 -26.72 27.78
N ALA A 109 -29.38 -26.59 29.10
CA ALA A 109 -30.49 -27.23 29.80
C ALA A 109 -31.83 -26.55 29.48
N GLU A 110 -31.84 -25.23 29.44
CA GLU A 110 -33.02 -24.41 29.13
C GLU A 110 -33.50 -24.64 27.70
N VAL A 111 -32.59 -24.62 26.73
CA VAL A 111 -32.91 -24.83 25.30
C VAL A 111 -33.49 -26.22 25.07
N GLN A 112 -32.97 -27.25 25.76
CA GLN A 112 -33.50 -28.61 25.62
C GLN A 112 -34.87 -28.82 26.27
N ALA A 113 -35.24 -27.99 27.25
CA ALA A 113 -36.53 -28.08 27.91
C ALA A 113 -37.68 -27.58 27.01
N ASP A 114 -37.42 -26.65 26.09
CA ASP A 114 -38.43 -26.08 25.19
C ASP A 114 -38.24 -26.53 23.73
N SER A 115 -38.79 -27.70 23.43
CA SER A 115 -38.77 -28.28 22.08
C SER A 115 -39.52 -27.45 21.02
N ALA A 116 -40.49 -26.61 21.44
CA ALA A 116 -41.25 -25.78 20.53
C ALA A 116 -40.41 -24.56 20.10
N ALA A 117 -39.74 -23.92 21.06
CA ALA A 117 -38.79 -22.84 20.78
C ALA A 117 -37.65 -23.31 19.86
N MET A 118 -37.08 -24.49 20.13
CA MET A 118 -36.01 -25.05 19.27
C MET A 118 -36.43 -25.20 17.80
N LYS A 119 -37.67 -25.63 17.55
CA LYS A 119 -38.19 -25.75 16.17
C LYS A 119 -38.39 -24.38 15.54
N ALA A 120 -38.94 -23.42 16.29
CA ALA A 120 -39.12 -22.05 15.81
C ALA A 120 -37.78 -21.39 15.45
N ASP A 121 -36.73 -21.64 16.23
CA ASP A 121 -35.38 -21.14 15.97
C ASP A 121 -34.76 -21.74 14.71
N ALA A 122 -34.93 -23.04 14.50
CA ALA A 122 -34.47 -23.71 13.29
C ALA A 122 -35.13 -23.13 12.04
N VAL A 123 -36.46 -22.93 12.07
CA VAL A 123 -37.21 -22.36 10.93
C VAL A 123 -36.79 -20.92 10.65
N ALA A 124 -36.65 -20.09 11.68
CA ALA A 124 -36.22 -18.70 11.51
C ALA A 124 -34.80 -18.62 10.94
N LEU A 125 -33.89 -19.44 11.46
CA LEU A 125 -32.49 -19.47 11.02
C LEU A 125 -32.37 -20.00 9.59
N GLU A 126 -33.08 -21.07 9.24
CA GLU A 126 -33.11 -21.63 7.89
C GLU A 126 -33.62 -20.61 6.87
N ALA A 127 -34.69 -19.88 7.21
CA ALA A 127 -35.19 -18.80 6.37
C ALA A 127 -34.14 -17.71 6.13
N TRP A 128 -33.42 -17.28 7.17
CA TRP A 128 -32.35 -16.28 7.03
C TRP A 128 -31.19 -16.79 6.16
N TYR A 129 -30.76 -18.03 6.38
CA TYR A 129 -29.68 -18.60 5.56
C TYR A 129 -30.08 -18.65 4.07
N ASN A 130 -31.27 -19.16 3.77
CA ASN A 130 -31.75 -19.30 2.39
C ASN A 130 -32.00 -17.95 1.69
N ASN A 131 -32.51 -16.96 2.41
CA ASN A 131 -32.90 -15.69 1.81
C ASN A 131 -31.77 -14.65 1.78
N ASP A 132 -30.89 -14.65 2.78
CA ASP A 132 -29.87 -13.60 2.94
C ASP A 132 -28.44 -14.11 2.70
N LEU A 133 -28.06 -15.23 3.32
CA LEU A 133 -26.67 -15.71 3.30
C LEU A 133 -26.31 -16.41 2.00
N ILE A 134 -27.06 -17.46 1.63
CA ILE A 134 -26.77 -18.31 0.47
C ILE A 134 -26.71 -17.49 -0.83
N PRO A 135 -27.64 -16.57 -1.13
CA PRO A 135 -27.57 -15.79 -2.37
C PRO A 135 -26.33 -14.89 -2.45
N ARG A 136 -25.82 -14.41 -1.31
CA ARG A 136 -24.57 -13.63 -1.25
C ARG A 136 -23.36 -14.54 -1.41
N LEU A 137 -23.39 -15.71 -0.78
CA LEU A 137 -22.32 -16.69 -0.84
C LEU A 137 -22.17 -17.27 -2.25
N ASP A 138 -23.26 -17.65 -2.90
CA ASP A 138 -23.28 -18.23 -4.24
C ASP A 138 -22.74 -17.25 -5.29
N LYS A 139 -23.01 -15.94 -5.13
CA LYS A 139 -22.43 -14.88 -5.99
C LYS A 139 -20.92 -14.81 -5.90
N ILE A 140 -20.35 -15.10 -4.72
CA ILE A 140 -18.91 -15.03 -4.47
C ILE A 140 -18.24 -16.37 -4.85
N ALA A 141 -18.87 -17.49 -4.48
CA ALA A 141 -18.36 -18.83 -4.71
C ALA A 141 -18.51 -19.28 -6.18
N GLY A 142 -19.47 -18.74 -6.92
CA GLY A 142 -19.77 -19.12 -8.30
C GLY A 142 -20.49 -20.47 -8.43
N SER A 143 -20.93 -21.08 -7.32
CA SER A 143 -21.68 -22.33 -7.26
C SER A 143 -22.67 -22.29 -6.09
N HIS A 144 -23.71 -23.14 -6.16
CA HIS A 144 -24.73 -23.21 -5.11
C HIS A 144 -24.22 -23.96 -3.88
N THR A 145 -24.33 -23.32 -2.71
CA THR A 145 -23.99 -23.92 -1.41
C THR A 145 -25.25 -24.45 -0.71
N PRO A 146 -25.32 -25.75 -0.36
CA PRO A 146 -26.47 -26.30 0.35
C PRO A 146 -26.54 -25.78 1.80
N VAL A 147 -27.75 -25.43 2.25
CA VAL A 147 -27.98 -24.83 3.58
C VAL A 147 -27.66 -25.81 4.71
N GLU A 148 -27.89 -27.10 4.46
CA GLU A 148 -27.73 -28.19 5.43
C GLU A 148 -26.28 -28.32 5.89
N GLY A 149 -25.32 -28.00 5.01
CA GLY A 149 -23.89 -28.02 5.32
C GLY A 149 -23.43 -26.84 6.19
N LEU A 150 -24.26 -25.79 6.33
CA LEU A 150 -23.92 -24.59 7.08
C LEU A 150 -24.73 -24.43 8.38
N MET A 151 -25.79 -25.23 8.56
CA MET A 151 -26.61 -25.19 9.76
C MET A 151 -25.82 -25.64 10.99
N PRO A 152 -25.83 -24.85 12.09
CA PRO A 152 -25.13 -25.24 13.32
C PRO A 152 -25.73 -26.52 13.93
N ALA A 153 -24.89 -27.51 14.22
CA ALA A 153 -25.34 -28.74 14.87
C ALA A 153 -25.80 -28.49 16.32
N ASP A 154 -25.13 -27.59 17.03
CA ASP A 154 -25.42 -27.28 18.43
C ASP A 154 -26.74 -26.49 18.60
N PRO A 155 -27.67 -26.93 19.46
CA PRO A 155 -28.96 -26.28 19.64
C PRO A 155 -28.87 -24.91 20.30
N VAL A 156 -27.90 -24.69 21.20
CA VAL A 156 -27.63 -23.38 21.82
C VAL A 156 -27.09 -22.41 20.78
N ALA A 157 -26.18 -22.88 19.91
CA ALA A 157 -25.68 -22.08 18.80
C ALA A 157 -26.82 -21.67 17.84
N ARG A 158 -27.73 -22.60 17.51
CA ARG A 158 -28.92 -22.28 16.71
C ARG A 158 -29.80 -21.23 17.39
N ARG A 159 -30.06 -21.37 18.70
CA ARG A 159 -30.84 -20.39 19.45
C ARG A 159 -30.24 -19.00 19.38
N LEU A 160 -28.95 -18.87 19.70
CA LEU A 160 -28.25 -17.59 19.69
C LEU A 160 -28.23 -16.97 18.30
N GLN A 161 -27.97 -17.75 17.25
CA GLN A 161 -28.01 -17.22 15.89
C GLN A 161 -29.42 -16.82 15.47
N ALA A 162 -30.45 -17.57 15.87
CA ALA A 162 -31.82 -17.17 15.61
C ALA A 162 -32.17 -15.82 16.30
N ASP A 163 -31.72 -15.62 17.54
CA ASP A 163 -31.93 -14.37 18.30
C ASP A 163 -31.14 -13.18 17.74
N TYR A 164 -29.85 -13.37 17.44
CA TYR A 164 -28.94 -12.26 17.10
C TYR A 164 -28.68 -12.07 15.60
N ILE A 165 -29.08 -13.02 14.76
CA ILE A 165 -28.90 -12.95 13.31
C ILE A 165 -30.26 -12.96 12.61
N ALA A 166 -31.04 -14.04 12.75
CA ALA A 166 -32.28 -14.18 11.98
C ALA A 166 -33.38 -13.20 12.42
N ARG A 167 -33.49 -12.94 13.73
CA ARG A 167 -34.44 -11.98 14.31
C ARG A 167 -33.83 -10.61 14.58
N ASN A 168 -32.66 -10.31 14.01
CA ASN A 168 -32.02 -9.02 14.18
C ASN A 168 -32.83 -7.92 13.45
N PRO A 169 -33.36 -6.91 14.16
CA PRO A 169 -34.13 -5.83 13.54
C PRO A 169 -33.28 -4.89 12.66
N ASN A 170 -31.95 -4.94 12.79
CA ASN A 170 -31.04 -4.13 11.99
C ASN A 170 -30.41 -4.97 10.86
N PRO A 171 -30.76 -4.72 9.58
CA PRO A 171 -30.30 -5.54 8.47
C PRO A 171 -28.79 -5.47 8.26
N VAL A 172 -28.24 -6.57 7.75
CA VAL A 172 -26.79 -6.74 7.53
C VAL A 172 -26.29 -5.79 6.44
N GLY A 173 -25.57 -4.73 6.84
CA GLY A 173 -24.93 -3.77 5.93
C GLY A 173 -25.24 -2.31 6.23
N GLU A 174 -26.16 -2.02 7.16
CA GLU A 174 -26.45 -0.67 7.64
C GLU A 174 -25.84 -0.48 9.03
N LYS A 175 -24.70 0.22 9.10
CA LYS A 175 -24.09 0.72 10.33
C LYS A 175 -23.56 2.12 10.10
#